data_AF-A0A495P057-F1
#
_entry.id   AF-A0A495P057-F1
#
_cell.length_a   1.000
_cell.length_b   1.000
_cell.length_c   1.000
_cell.angle_alpha   90.00
_cell.angle_beta   90.00
_cell.angle_gamma   90.00
#
_symmetry.space_group_name_H-M   'P 1'
#
loop_
_entity.id
_entity.type
_entity.pdbx_description
1 polymer ?
#
loop_
_entity_poly.entity_id
_entity_poly.type
_entity_poly.pdbx_seq_one_letter_code
_entity_poly.pdbx_strand_id
1 'polypeptide(L)'
;MIRFFRKIRQQLLSQDKFSKYLLYAVGEILLVVIGILIALQINNFNEDRKARDKEQIVLKNLKEDFLANQKIIDRSLAVHEYHLNELKSYLKHLGPNVPALTDSIYKFDVSDYGKLNLINGTLQAVINTDKFEIIQNELLKKKLSTYPSIFATYKEFEDVNRDIVINKHRALGEKYTSILRLDESLLDIAEPHKSDFLAWARDPQHQNNTVNRINIIRNKLIPALMEVQAKNHEILELLDEEIRKE
;
A
#
# COMPACT_ATOMS: atom_id res chain seq x y z
N MET A 1 52.62 -6.40 -33.57
CA MET A 1 51.76 -7.32 -34.36
C MET A 1 51.48 -6.83 -35.79
N ILE A 2 51.06 -5.57 -36.01
CA ILE A 2 50.71 -5.04 -37.36
C ILE A 2 51.82 -5.25 -38.43
N ARG A 3 53.10 -5.10 -38.08
CA ARG A 3 54.21 -5.26 -39.06
C ARG A 3 54.45 -6.71 -39.51
N PHE A 4 54.11 -7.69 -38.68
CA PHE A 4 54.31 -9.12 -38.97
C PHE A 4 53.23 -9.63 -39.93
N PHE A 5 51.96 -9.33 -39.63
CA PHE A 5 50.84 -9.61 -40.54
C PHE A 5 50.96 -8.85 -41.87
N ARG A 6 51.55 -7.65 -41.89
CA ARG A 6 51.81 -6.89 -43.12
C ARG A 6 52.81 -7.58 -44.06
N LYS A 7 53.89 -8.17 -43.52
CA LYS A 7 54.88 -8.91 -44.33
C LYS A 7 54.30 -10.18 -44.94
N ILE A 8 53.51 -10.92 -44.18
CA ILE A 8 52.82 -12.14 -44.66
C ILE A 8 51.79 -11.78 -45.76
N ARG A 9 51.07 -10.66 -45.60
CA ARG A 9 50.16 -10.11 -46.63
C ARG A 9 50.85 -9.84 -47.96
N GLN A 10 52.01 -9.18 -47.92
CA GLN A 10 52.77 -8.84 -49.13
C GLN A 10 53.32 -10.08 -49.85
N GLN A 11 53.72 -11.13 -49.12
CA GLN A 11 54.22 -12.38 -49.73
C GLN A 11 53.12 -13.27 -50.31
N LEU A 12 51.89 -13.21 -49.78
CA LEU A 12 50.74 -13.99 -50.29
C LEU A 12 50.07 -13.35 -51.50
N LEU A 13 50.25 -12.05 -51.72
CA LEU A 13 49.75 -11.32 -52.89
C LEU A 13 50.67 -11.44 -54.12
N SER A 14 51.94 -11.82 -53.96
CA SER A 14 52.92 -11.91 -55.05
C SER A 14 53.07 -13.30 -55.68
N GLN A 15 52.37 -14.30 -55.17
CA GLN A 15 52.23 -15.65 -55.76
C GLN A 15 50.73 -15.86 -55.97
N ASP A 16 50.26 -16.39 -57.12
CA ASP A 16 48.85 -16.68 -57.51
C ASP A 16 48.02 -17.49 -56.49
N LYS A 17 47.90 -17.00 -55.26
CA LYS A 17 47.33 -17.62 -54.06
C LYS A 17 46.29 -16.71 -53.43
N PHE A 18 45.65 -15.87 -54.24
CA PHE A 18 44.58 -14.97 -53.84
C PHE A 18 43.49 -15.69 -53.04
N SER A 19 43.14 -16.94 -53.41
CA SER A 19 42.19 -17.77 -52.67
C SER A 19 42.64 -18.11 -51.25
N LYS A 20 43.96 -18.34 -51.02
CA LYS A 20 44.50 -18.58 -49.68
C LYS A 20 44.49 -17.29 -48.85
N TYR A 21 44.82 -16.16 -49.48
CA TYR A 21 44.75 -14.86 -48.84
C TYR A 21 43.33 -14.49 -48.40
N LEU A 22 42.33 -14.75 -49.25
CA LEU A 22 40.91 -14.54 -48.93
C LEU A 22 40.47 -15.40 -47.74
N LEU A 23 40.87 -16.68 -47.71
CA LEU A 23 40.54 -17.61 -46.61
C LEU A 23 41.09 -17.12 -45.26
N TYR A 24 42.34 -16.63 -45.25
CA TYR A 24 42.97 -16.09 -44.04
C TYR A 24 42.33 -14.78 -43.59
N ALA A 25 41.98 -13.88 -44.52
CA ALA A 25 41.30 -12.63 -44.20
C ALA A 25 39.89 -12.87 -43.63
N VAL A 26 39.15 -13.85 -44.16
CA VAL A 26 37.84 -14.26 -43.62
C VAL A 26 37.99 -14.87 -42.22
N GLY A 27 39.01 -15.71 -42.00
CA GLY A 27 39.30 -16.25 -40.66
C GLY A 27 39.63 -15.16 -39.63
N GLU A 28 40.39 -14.13 -40.02
CA GLU A 28 40.73 -12.98 -39.17
C GLU A 28 39.47 -12.16 -38.80
N ILE A 29 38.59 -11.89 -39.77
CA ILE A 29 37.32 -11.20 -39.53
C ILE A 29 36.41 -12.02 -38.60
N LEU A 30 36.28 -13.33 -38.82
CA LEU A 30 35.47 -14.20 -37.96
C LEU A 30 36.00 -14.24 -36.52
N LEU A 31 37.31 -14.30 -36.32
CA LEU A 31 37.92 -14.23 -34.99
C LEU A 31 37.63 -12.91 -34.29
N VAL A 32 37.72 -11.78 -35.01
CA VAL A 32 37.38 -10.45 -34.47
C VAL A 32 35.90 -10.37 -34.11
N VAL A 33 35.01 -10.86 -34.98
CA VAL A 33 33.55 -10.88 -34.74
C VAL A 33 33.22 -11.73 -33.51
N ILE A 34 33.79 -12.92 -33.37
CA ILE A 34 33.62 -13.77 -32.17
C ILE A 34 34.10 -13.04 -30.91
N GLY A 35 35.25 -12.36 -30.98
CA GLY A 35 35.77 -11.55 -29.87
C GLY A 35 34.81 -10.44 -29.45
N ILE A 36 34.22 -9.72 -30.42
CA ILE A 36 33.23 -8.66 -30.16
C ILE A 36 31.95 -9.26 -29.55
N LEU A 37 31.45 -10.38 -30.08
CA LEU A 37 30.25 -11.03 -29.55
C LEU A 37 30.44 -11.51 -28.11
N ILE A 38 31.59 -12.11 -27.78
CA ILE A 38 31.91 -12.52 -26.41
C ILE A 38 32.00 -11.29 -25.49
N ALA A 39 32.66 -10.22 -25.93
CA ALA A 39 32.74 -8.98 -25.15
C ALA A 39 31.36 -8.37 -24.88
N LEU A 40 30.47 -8.37 -25.89
CA LEU A 40 29.09 -7.91 -25.75
C LEU A 40 28.29 -8.80 -24.79
N GLN A 41 28.44 -10.13 -24.89
CA GLN A 41 27.78 -11.06 -23.97
C GLN A 41 28.23 -10.87 -22.52
N ILE A 42 29.53 -10.70 -22.27
CA ILE A 42 30.06 -10.43 -20.92
C ILE A 42 29.52 -9.10 -20.39
N ASN A 43 29.45 -8.07 -21.23
CA ASN A 43 28.90 -6.78 -20.84
C ASN A 43 27.41 -6.89 -20.47
N ASN A 44 26.61 -7.52 -21.31
CA ASN A 44 25.18 -7.72 -21.07
C ASN A 44 24.94 -8.53 -19.78
N PHE A 45 25.70 -9.60 -19.55
CA PHE A 45 25.60 -10.39 -18.31
C PHE A 45 25.92 -9.56 -17.05
N ASN A 46 26.93 -8.68 -17.12
CA ASN A 46 27.27 -7.80 -16.00
C ASN A 46 26.20 -6.71 -15.78
N GLU A 47 25.58 -6.21 -16.84
CA GLU A 47 24.44 -5.28 -16.76
C GLU A 47 23.21 -5.95 -16.16
N ASP A 48 22.87 -7.15 -16.61
CA ASP A 48 21.78 -7.97 -16.07
C ASP A 48 21.99 -8.25 -14.58
N ARG A 49 23.20 -8.63 -14.17
CA ARG A 49 23.53 -8.85 -12.75
C ARG A 49 23.29 -7.58 -11.93
N LYS A 50 23.78 -6.43 -12.38
CA LYS A 50 23.57 -5.15 -11.69
C LYS A 50 22.09 -4.76 -11.65
N ALA A 51 21.32 -5.08 -12.68
CA ALA A 51 19.88 -4.86 -12.69
C ALA A 51 19.17 -5.74 -11.65
N ARG A 52 19.57 -7.01 -11.53
CA ARG A 52 19.07 -7.93 -10.49
C ARG A 52 19.40 -7.48 -9.09
N ASP A 53 20.63 -7.02 -8.85
CA ASP A 53 21.02 -6.52 -7.52
C ASP A 53 20.11 -5.33 -7.10
N LYS A 54 19.79 -4.43 -8.03
CA LYS A 54 18.87 -3.31 -7.80
C LYS A 54 17.43 -3.78 -7.60
N GLU A 55 16.95 -4.73 -8.40
CA GLU A 55 15.62 -5.32 -8.25
C GLU A 55 15.47 -5.93 -6.86
N GLN A 56 16.45 -6.72 -6.40
CA GLN A 56 16.42 -7.35 -5.09
C GLN A 56 16.35 -6.35 -3.93
N ILE A 57 17.06 -5.22 -4.02
CA ILE A 57 16.95 -4.14 -3.03
C ILE A 57 15.52 -3.59 -3.00
N VAL A 58 14.90 -3.36 -4.16
CA VAL A 58 13.52 -2.87 -4.25
C VAL A 58 12.53 -3.89 -3.71
N LEU A 59 12.66 -5.17 -4.06
CA LEU A 59 11.79 -6.25 -3.58
C LEU A 59 11.85 -6.39 -2.05
N LYS A 60 13.06 -6.32 -1.46
CA LYS A 60 13.26 -6.39 -0.01
C LYS A 60 12.60 -5.20 0.70
N ASN A 61 12.79 -3.98 0.20
CA ASN A 61 12.13 -2.80 0.76
C ASN A 61 10.60 -2.85 0.65
N LEU A 62 10.07 -3.32 -0.50
CA LEU A 62 8.64 -3.53 -0.66
C LEU A 62 8.13 -4.56 0.36
N LYS A 63 8.84 -5.67 0.54
CA LYS A 63 8.45 -6.70 1.50
C LYS A 63 8.38 -6.15 2.92
N GLU A 64 9.35 -5.34 3.34
CA GLU A 64 9.34 -4.69 4.65
C GLU A 64 8.11 -3.79 4.84
N ASP A 65 7.81 -2.94 3.85
CA ASP A 65 6.63 -2.07 3.86
C ASP A 65 5.32 -2.87 3.93
N PHE A 66 5.17 -3.92 3.11
CA PHE A 66 3.97 -4.75 3.06
C PHE A 66 3.78 -5.61 4.33
N LEU A 67 4.87 -6.05 4.98
CA LEU A 67 4.82 -6.73 6.27
C LEU A 67 4.40 -5.78 7.40
N ALA A 68 4.89 -4.55 7.38
CA ALA A 68 4.45 -3.52 8.32
C ALA A 68 2.98 -3.16 8.11
N ASN A 69 2.55 -3.02 6.85
CA ASN A 69 1.16 -2.78 6.47
C ASN A 69 0.24 -3.92 6.92
N GLN A 70 0.67 -5.17 6.82
CA GLN A 70 -0.11 -6.32 7.32
C GLN A 70 -0.50 -6.11 8.79
N LYS A 71 0.47 -5.77 9.65
CA LYS A 71 0.23 -5.52 11.09
C LYS A 71 -0.70 -4.33 11.33
N ILE A 72 -0.59 -3.29 10.49
CA ILE A 72 -1.45 -2.10 10.57
C ILE A 72 -2.89 -2.46 10.20
N ILE A 73 -3.08 -3.22 9.13
CA ILE A 73 -4.38 -3.70 8.64
C ILE A 73 -5.04 -4.61 9.68
N ASP A 74 -4.29 -5.58 10.24
CA ASP A 74 -4.81 -6.52 11.25
C ASP A 74 -5.33 -5.79 12.49
N ARG A 75 -4.58 -4.79 12.98
CA ARG A 75 -5.02 -3.94 14.10
C ARG A 75 -6.26 -3.15 13.75
N SER A 76 -6.33 -2.59 12.55
CA SER A 76 -7.47 -1.80 12.12
C SER A 76 -8.74 -2.63 11.97
N LEU A 77 -8.64 -3.87 11.49
CA LEU A 77 -9.76 -4.82 11.47
C LEU A 77 -10.28 -5.08 12.88
N ALA A 78 -9.39 -5.39 13.82
CA ALA A 78 -9.77 -5.63 15.22
C ALA A 78 -10.45 -4.40 15.86
N VAL A 79 -9.97 -3.19 15.57
CA VAL A 79 -10.59 -1.94 16.03
C VAL A 79 -11.99 -1.75 15.43
N HIS A 80 -12.17 -2.00 14.13
CA HIS A 80 -13.49 -1.89 13.49
C HIS A 80 -14.48 -2.92 14.04
N GLU A 81 -14.05 -4.15 14.31
CA GLU A 81 -14.87 -5.18 14.94
C GLU A 81 -15.28 -4.83 16.36
N TYR A 82 -14.32 -4.31 17.15
CA TYR A 82 -14.58 -3.81 18.49
C TYR A 82 -15.61 -2.67 18.46
N HIS A 83 -15.38 -1.64 17.63
CA HIS A 83 -16.32 -0.52 17.46
C HIS A 83 -17.70 -0.98 17.00
N LEU A 84 -17.78 -1.95 16.09
CA LEU A 84 -19.06 -2.50 15.63
C LEU A 84 -19.84 -3.15 16.78
N ASN A 85 -19.17 -3.91 17.65
CA ASN A 85 -19.80 -4.56 18.79
C ASN A 85 -20.23 -3.55 19.85
N GLU A 86 -19.38 -2.57 20.12
CA GLU A 86 -19.69 -1.51 21.06
C GLU A 86 -20.87 -0.65 20.56
N LEU A 87 -20.92 -0.29 19.27
CA LEU A 87 -22.07 0.43 18.69
C LEU A 87 -23.38 -0.37 18.78
N LYS A 88 -23.33 -1.70 18.61
CA LYS A 88 -24.51 -2.56 18.81
C LYS A 88 -24.96 -2.58 20.27
N SER A 89 -24.02 -2.57 21.21
CA SER A 89 -24.31 -2.49 22.64
C SER A 89 -24.94 -1.14 22.97
N TYR A 90 -24.31 -0.07 22.48
CA TYR A 90 -24.75 1.32 22.63
C TYR A 90 -26.15 1.56 22.10
N LEU A 91 -26.51 0.96 20.96
CA LEU A 91 -27.84 1.10 20.36
C LEU A 91 -28.98 0.69 21.30
N LYS A 92 -28.74 -0.20 22.27
CA LYS A 92 -29.73 -0.60 23.29
C LYS A 92 -30.11 0.56 24.23
N HIS A 93 -29.29 1.59 24.29
CA HIS A 93 -29.47 2.78 25.09
C HIS A 93 -30.10 3.94 24.29
N LEU A 94 -30.50 3.70 23.04
CA LEU A 94 -31.16 4.70 22.18
C LEU A 94 -32.60 4.29 21.86
N GLY A 95 -33.49 5.27 21.77
CA GLY A 95 -34.89 5.07 21.38
C GLY A 95 -35.89 5.75 22.31
N PRO A 96 -37.20 5.71 21.99
CA PRO A 96 -38.21 6.54 22.65
C PRO A 96 -38.43 6.21 24.13
N ASN A 97 -38.20 4.96 24.53
CA ASN A 97 -38.53 4.45 25.87
C ASN A 97 -37.30 4.14 26.74
N VAL A 98 -36.13 4.66 26.38
CA VAL A 98 -34.91 4.40 27.17
C VAL A 98 -34.99 5.09 28.54
N PRO A 99 -34.50 4.44 29.60
CA PRO A 99 -34.49 5.02 30.96
C PRO A 99 -33.54 6.23 31.02
N ALA A 100 -33.61 7.00 32.10
CA ALA A 100 -32.66 8.08 32.34
C ALA A 100 -31.23 7.54 32.28
N LEU A 101 -30.42 8.13 31.41
CA LEU A 101 -29.06 7.69 31.13
C LEU A 101 -28.06 8.42 32.04
N THR A 102 -26.97 7.74 32.38
CA THR A 102 -25.84 8.35 33.10
C THR A 102 -24.86 8.99 32.12
N ASP A 103 -24.02 9.90 32.61
CA ASP A 103 -23.00 10.64 31.85
C ASP A 103 -22.04 9.73 31.03
N SER A 104 -21.92 8.46 31.39
CA SER A 104 -21.04 7.49 30.72
C SER A 104 -21.42 7.20 29.26
N ILE A 105 -22.68 7.42 28.87
CA ILE A 105 -23.18 7.17 27.50
C ILE A 105 -22.68 8.23 26.52
N TYR A 106 -22.29 9.41 26.99
CA TYR A 106 -21.75 10.47 26.13
C TYR A 106 -20.30 10.20 25.69
N LYS A 107 -19.50 9.52 26.51
CA LYS A 107 -18.10 9.20 26.20
C LYS A 107 -17.94 8.24 25.01
N PHE A 108 -19.01 7.54 24.62
CA PHE A 108 -18.97 6.54 23.56
C PHE A 108 -18.98 7.12 22.13
N ASP A 109 -19.55 8.31 21.92
CA ASP A 109 -19.97 8.70 20.57
C ASP A 109 -18.91 9.47 19.75
N VAL A 110 -17.88 10.07 20.35
CA VAL A 110 -17.44 11.36 19.77
C VAL A 110 -16.09 11.43 19.03
N SER A 111 -15.20 10.43 18.98
CA SER A 111 -13.82 10.74 18.53
C SER A 111 -13.16 9.80 17.52
N ASP A 112 -13.36 8.49 17.60
CA ASP A 112 -12.56 7.56 16.79
C ASP A 112 -13.37 6.94 15.64
N TYR A 113 -12.99 7.29 14.42
CA TYR A 113 -13.54 6.71 13.18
C TYR A 113 -12.61 5.65 12.56
N GLY A 114 -11.52 5.29 13.24
CA GLY A 114 -10.60 4.23 12.83
C GLY A 114 -9.74 4.63 11.63
N LYS A 115 -9.14 5.83 11.68
CA LYS A 115 -8.27 6.33 10.58
C LYS A 115 -7.13 5.36 10.32
N LEU A 116 -6.99 4.93 9.07
CA LEU A 116 -5.91 4.05 8.61
C LEU A 116 -4.96 4.80 7.69
N ASN A 117 -3.66 4.66 7.96
CA ASN A 117 -2.59 5.11 7.05
C ASN A 117 -1.62 3.94 6.85
N LEU A 118 -1.42 3.54 5.60
CA LEU A 118 -0.45 2.52 5.22
C LEU A 118 0.87 3.17 4.82
N ILE A 119 1.96 2.42 5.02
CA ILE A 119 3.29 2.74 4.49
C ILE A 119 3.25 2.52 2.98
N ASN A 120 3.52 3.57 2.20
CA ASN A 120 3.46 3.52 0.74
C ASN A 120 4.65 4.18 0.04
N GLY A 121 5.67 4.63 0.78
CA GLY A 121 6.80 5.38 0.23
C GLY A 121 7.57 4.60 -0.82
N THR A 122 7.89 3.32 -0.55
CA THR A 122 8.58 2.47 -1.52
C THR A 122 7.68 2.19 -2.72
N LEU A 123 6.41 1.85 -2.50
CA LEU A 123 5.46 1.58 -3.58
C LEU A 123 5.29 2.77 -4.53
N GLN A 124 5.13 3.98 -3.99
CA GLN A 124 5.05 5.20 -4.81
C GLN A 124 6.35 5.44 -5.58
N ALA A 125 7.51 5.25 -4.94
CA ALA A 125 8.79 5.37 -5.62
C ALA A 125 8.93 4.34 -6.75
N VAL A 126 8.42 3.11 -6.58
CA VAL A 126 8.43 2.09 -7.63
C VAL A 126 7.51 2.47 -8.79
N ILE A 127 6.26 2.84 -8.52
CA ILE A 127 5.27 3.14 -9.55
C ILE A 127 5.60 4.43 -10.32
N ASN A 128 6.18 5.43 -9.66
CA ASN A 128 6.40 6.76 -10.24
C ASN A 128 7.79 6.94 -10.87
N THR A 129 8.62 5.89 -10.91
CA THR A 129 9.97 5.98 -11.48
C THR A 129 10.25 4.81 -12.40
N ASP A 130 11.39 4.89 -13.11
CA ASP A 130 11.93 3.80 -13.95
C ASP A 130 12.20 2.50 -13.15
N LYS A 131 12.05 2.52 -11.82
CA LYS A 131 12.11 1.33 -10.95
C LYS A 131 10.91 0.38 -11.16
N PHE A 132 9.87 0.78 -11.86
CA PHE A 132 8.83 -0.17 -12.24
C PHE A 132 9.36 -1.18 -13.27
N GLU A 133 10.21 -0.73 -14.19
CA GLU A 133 10.76 -1.55 -15.28
C GLU A 133 11.80 -2.58 -14.80
N ILE A 134 12.44 -2.35 -13.65
CA ILE A 134 13.42 -3.30 -13.11
C ILE A 134 12.78 -4.54 -12.48
N ILE A 135 11.48 -4.50 -12.15
CA ILE A 135 10.75 -5.65 -11.62
C ILE A 135 10.34 -6.53 -12.79
N GLN A 136 10.87 -7.75 -12.81
CA GLN A 136 10.64 -8.65 -13.95
C GLN A 136 9.34 -9.41 -13.88
N ASN A 137 8.81 -9.68 -12.68
CA ASN A 137 7.55 -10.39 -12.54
C ASN A 137 6.37 -9.48 -12.93
N GLU A 138 5.81 -9.74 -14.11
CA GLU A 138 4.65 -9.00 -14.66
C GLU A 138 3.40 -9.09 -13.78
N LEU A 139 3.19 -10.23 -13.12
CA LEU A 139 2.06 -10.40 -12.20
C LEU A 139 2.23 -9.52 -10.96
N LEU A 140 3.43 -9.53 -10.36
CA LEU A 140 3.76 -8.67 -9.22
C LEU A 140 3.61 -7.19 -9.60
N LYS A 141 4.14 -6.76 -10.75
CA LYS A 141 3.97 -5.41 -11.28
C LYS A 141 2.49 -5.00 -11.35
N LYS A 142 1.66 -5.86 -11.93
CA LYS A 142 0.21 -5.63 -12.03
C LYS A 142 -0.45 -5.53 -10.65
N LYS A 143 -0.06 -6.36 -9.68
CA LYS A 143 -0.61 -6.30 -8.31
C LYS A 143 -0.20 -5.01 -7.61
N LEU A 144 1.08 -4.64 -7.69
CA LEU A 144 1.60 -3.39 -7.13
C LEU A 144 0.91 -2.16 -7.72
N SER A 145 0.67 -2.13 -9.04
CA SER A 145 0.01 -1.00 -9.69
C SER A 145 -1.48 -0.85 -9.36
N THR A 146 -2.17 -1.96 -9.09
CA THR A 146 -3.61 -1.96 -8.73
C THR A 146 -3.87 -1.74 -7.23
N TYR A 147 -2.91 -2.05 -6.37
CA TYR A 147 -3.04 -1.95 -4.91
C TYR A 147 -3.50 -0.56 -4.41
N PRO A 148 -2.99 0.58 -4.93
CA PRO A 148 -3.45 1.91 -4.52
C PRO A 148 -4.95 2.15 -4.76
N SER A 149 -5.51 1.65 -5.87
CA SER A 149 -6.94 1.81 -6.19
C SER A 149 -7.84 1.00 -5.24
N ILE A 150 -7.39 -0.19 -4.84
CA ILE A 150 -8.10 -1.03 -3.87
C ILE A 150 -8.10 -0.34 -2.50
N PHE A 151 -6.95 0.19 -2.08
CA PHE A 151 -6.85 0.95 -0.83
C PHE A 151 -7.66 2.26 -0.87
N ALA A 152 -7.72 2.95 -2.01
CA ALA A 152 -8.54 4.15 -2.18
C ALA A 152 -10.03 3.88 -1.93
N THR A 153 -10.54 2.72 -2.36
CA THR A 153 -11.92 2.30 -2.10
C THR A 153 -12.21 2.19 -0.59
N TYR A 154 -11.27 1.63 0.19
CA TYR A 154 -11.38 1.63 1.65
C TYR A 154 -11.40 3.07 2.21
N LYS A 155 -10.54 3.96 1.71
CA LYS A 155 -10.48 5.37 2.15
C LYS A 155 -11.79 6.12 1.92
N GLU A 156 -12.47 5.87 0.81
CA GLU A 156 -13.80 6.46 0.55
C GLU A 156 -14.82 6.08 1.64
N PHE A 157 -14.86 4.81 2.05
CA PHE A 157 -15.73 4.37 3.14
C PHE A 157 -15.29 4.90 4.51
N GLU A 158 -13.98 5.07 4.71
CA GLU A 158 -13.45 5.72 5.92
C GLU A 158 -13.92 7.16 6.02
N ASP A 159 -13.91 7.90 4.91
CA ASP A 159 -14.38 9.29 4.87
C ASP A 159 -15.90 9.39 5.10
N VAL A 160 -16.68 8.45 4.59
CA VAL A 160 -18.12 8.36 4.90
C VAL A 160 -18.34 8.10 6.40
N ASN A 161 -17.57 7.20 7.01
CA ASN A 161 -17.64 6.95 8.45
C ASN A 161 -17.21 8.18 9.26
N ARG A 162 -16.16 8.88 8.83
CA ARG A 162 -15.70 10.13 9.42
C ARG A 162 -16.78 11.20 9.39
N ASP A 163 -17.48 11.36 8.26
CA ASP A 163 -18.60 12.29 8.13
C ASP A 163 -19.74 11.97 9.11
N ILE A 164 -20.10 10.68 9.25
CA ILE A 164 -21.12 10.26 10.20
C ILE A 164 -20.71 10.61 11.64
N VAL A 165 -19.45 10.37 12.02
CA VAL A 165 -18.95 10.67 13.38
C VAL A 165 -18.92 12.17 13.64
N ILE A 166 -18.29 12.94 12.76
CA ILE A 166 -18.00 14.36 13.00
C ILE A 166 -19.24 15.24 12.70
N ASN A 167 -19.82 15.08 11.51
CA ASN A 167 -20.83 16.03 11.03
C ASN A 167 -22.26 15.62 11.39
N LYS A 168 -22.49 14.36 11.80
CA LYS A 168 -23.83 13.87 12.17
C LYS A 168 -23.95 13.55 13.65
N HIS A 169 -23.04 12.74 14.21
CA HIS A 169 -23.07 12.36 15.62
C HIS A 169 -22.66 13.49 16.54
N ARG A 170 -21.41 13.97 16.42
CA ARG A 170 -20.89 15.05 17.27
C ARG A 170 -21.74 16.32 17.14
N ALA A 171 -22.03 16.77 15.93
CA ALA A 171 -22.84 17.96 15.69
C ALA A 171 -24.27 17.87 16.27
N LEU A 172 -24.85 16.66 16.36
CA LEU A 172 -26.13 16.46 17.03
C LEU A 172 -25.97 16.46 18.55
N GLY A 173 -24.98 15.73 19.09
CA GLY A 173 -24.70 15.66 20.52
C GLY A 173 -24.43 17.03 21.15
N GLU A 174 -23.72 17.90 20.45
CA GLU A 174 -23.44 19.28 20.88
C GLU A 174 -24.70 20.14 21.06
N LYS A 175 -25.84 19.79 20.44
CA LYS A 175 -27.11 20.48 20.68
C LYS A 175 -27.73 20.13 22.02
N TYR A 176 -27.42 18.97 22.56
CA TYR A 176 -28.00 18.43 23.78
C TYR A 176 -27.03 18.45 24.95
N THR A 177 -25.73 18.51 24.70
CA THR A 177 -24.71 18.26 25.71
C THR A 177 -23.59 19.27 25.63
N SER A 178 -23.07 19.68 26.79
CA SER A 178 -21.86 20.50 26.85
C SER A 178 -20.62 19.63 26.65
N ILE A 179 -19.84 19.91 25.60
CA ILE A 179 -18.55 19.26 25.35
C ILE A 179 -17.53 19.50 26.46
N LEU A 180 -17.69 20.56 27.26
CA LEU A 180 -16.83 20.84 28.39
C LEU A 180 -16.85 19.70 29.42
N ARG A 181 -17.96 18.96 29.51
CA ARG A 181 -18.06 17.77 30.38
C ARG A 181 -17.18 16.59 29.94
N LEU A 182 -16.62 16.62 28.73
CA LEU A 182 -15.73 15.56 28.23
C LEU A 182 -14.29 15.73 28.69
N ASP A 183 -13.92 16.92 29.14
CA ASP A 183 -12.56 17.23 29.58
C ASP A 183 -12.61 17.69 31.04
N GLU A 184 -12.35 16.74 31.94
CA GLU A 184 -12.36 16.97 33.38
C GLU A 184 -11.37 18.06 33.79
N SER A 185 -10.28 18.28 33.02
CA SER A 185 -9.29 19.32 33.31
C SER A 185 -9.79 20.75 33.09
N LEU A 186 -10.87 20.92 32.32
CA LEU A 186 -11.45 22.23 32.01
C LEU A 186 -12.60 22.61 32.95
N LEU A 187 -13.07 21.68 33.78
CA LEU A 187 -14.20 21.92 34.69
C LEU A 187 -13.86 22.90 35.81
N ASP A 188 -12.58 23.03 36.17
CA ASP A 188 -12.10 24.04 37.12
C ASP A 188 -11.99 25.44 36.50
N ILE A 189 -12.02 25.55 35.17
CA ILE A 189 -11.87 26.81 34.42
C ILE A 189 -13.24 27.44 34.15
N ALA A 190 -14.24 26.64 33.81
CA ALA A 190 -15.59 27.13 33.51
C ALA A 190 -16.66 26.08 33.88
N GLU A 191 -17.83 26.57 34.28
CA GLU A 191 -18.98 25.70 34.52
C GLU A 191 -19.64 25.26 33.20
N PRO A 192 -19.94 23.96 33.01
CA PRO A 192 -20.58 23.48 31.78
C PRO A 192 -22.07 23.86 31.73
N HIS A 193 -22.54 24.32 30.58
CA HIS A 193 -23.98 24.43 30.30
C HIS A 193 -24.71 23.12 30.60
N LYS A 194 -25.99 23.20 31.01
CA LYS A 194 -26.82 22.01 31.33
C LYS A 194 -26.92 21.07 30.12
N SER A 195 -26.64 19.79 30.32
CA SER A 195 -26.82 18.73 29.32
C SER A 195 -28.16 18.01 29.52
N ASP A 196 -28.78 17.59 28.41
CA ASP A 196 -29.97 16.73 28.38
C ASP A 196 -29.66 15.42 27.62
N PHE A 197 -28.98 14.51 28.31
CA PHE A 197 -28.60 13.21 27.77
C PHE A 197 -29.80 12.33 27.44
N LEU A 198 -30.93 12.53 28.13
CA LEU A 198 -32.14 11.75 27.89
C LEU A 198 -32.83 12.19 26.60
N ALA A 199 -32.95 13.50 26.37
CA ALA A 199 -33.46 14.02 25.10
C ALA A 199 -32.55 13.58 23.94
N TRP A 200 -31.24 13.64 24.12
CA TRP A 200 -30.29 13.19 23.11
C TRP A 200 -30.44 11.72 22.73
N ALA A 201 -30.59 10.82 23.71
CA ALA A 201 -30.75 9.40 23.44
C ALA A 201 -32.13 9.01 22.89
N ARG A 202 -33.13 9.85 23.13
CA ARG A 202 -34.48 9.71 22.56
C ARG A 202 -34.61 10.36 21.17
N ASP A 203 -33.61 11.12 20.73
CA ASP A 203 -33.61 11.76 19.42
C ASP A 203 -33.56 10.68 18.31
N PRO A 204 -34.56 10.63 17.41
CA PRO A 204 -34.58 9.67 16.30
C PRO A 204 -33.36 9.78 15.38
N GLN A 205 -32.83 10.98 15.18
CA GLN A 205 -31.65 11.20 14.34
C GLN A 205 -30.40 10.61 14.98
N HIS A 206 -30.29 10.61 16.30
CA HIS A 206 -29.19 9.96 16.99
C HIS A 206 -29.21 8.44 16.72
N GLN A 207 -30.36 7.80 16.91
CA GLN A 207 -30.54 6.38 16.59
C GLN A 207 -30.24 6.09 15.10
N ASN A 208 -30.75 6.91 14.18
CA ASN A 208 -30.51 6.75 12.74
C ASN A 208 -29.03 6.86 12.39
N ASN A 209 -28.32 7.83 12.97
CA ASN A 209 -26.89 8.00 12.75
C ASN A 209 -26.11 6.78 13.26
N THR A 210 -26.45 6.24 14.43
CA THR A 210 -25.79 5.06 15.01
C THR A 210 -26.01 3.83 14.13
N VAL A 211 -27.24 3.60 13.68
CA VAL A 211 -27.56 2.49 12.77
C VAL A 211 -26.83 2.65 11.42
N ASN A 212 -26.76 3.87 10.88
CA ASN A 212 -26.03 4.14 9.65
C ASN A 212 -24.53 3.83 9.82
N ARG A 213 -23.92 4.27 10.93
CA ARG A 213 -22.52 3.97 11.26
C ARG A 213 -22.27 2.45 11.34
N ILE A 214 -23.14 1.71 12.03
CA ILE A 214 -23.09 0.24 12.10
C ILE A 214 -23.10 -0.39 10.71
N ASN A 215 -23.98 0.10 9.83
CA ASN A 215 -24.11 -0.42 8.47
C ASN A 215 -22.89 -0.12 7.60
N ILE A 216 -22.31 1.08 7.69
CA ILE A 216 -21.08 1.43 6.99
C ILE A 216 -19.90 0.57 7.48
N ILE A 217 -19.74 0.42 8.80
CA ILE A 217 -18.64 -0.38 9.34
C ILE A 217 -18.76 -1.84 8.88
N ARG A 218 -19.94 -2.45 9.09
CA ARG A 218 -20.17 -3.88 8.81
C ARG A 218 -20.15 -4.22 7.33
N ASN A 219 -20.80 -3.41 6.50
CA ASN A 219 -21.10 -3.78 5.12
C ASN A 219 -20.15 -3.13 4.11
N LYS A 220 -19.34 -2.16 4.52
CA LYS A 220 -18.44 -1.42 3.62
C LYS A 220 -16.99 -1.42 4.12
N LEU A 221 -16.72 -0.85 5.30
CA LEU A 221 -15.35 -0.71 5.81
C LEU A 221 -14.65 -2.04 6.06
N ILE A 222 -15.25 -2.93 6.86
CA ILE A 222 -14.63 -4.23 7.16
C ILE A 222 -14.39 -5.04 5.88
N PRO A 223 -15.38 -5.23 4.98
CA PRO A 223 -15.16 -5.93 3.72
C PRO A 223 -14.09 -5.32 2.84
N ALA A 224 -14.07 -3.99 2.67
CA ALA A 224 -13.05 -3.31 1.88
C ALA A 224 -11.66 -3.47 2.49
N LEU A 225 -11.54 -3.43 3.82
CA LEU A 225 -10.26 -3.63 4.51
C LEU A 225 -9.78 -5.09 4.41
N MET A 226 -10.70 -6.06 4.47
CA MET A 226 -10.38 -7.47 4.21
C MET A 226 -9.88 -7.68 2.77
N GLU A 227 -10.44 -6.96 1.80
CA GLU A 227 -9.93 -6.99 0.42
C GLU A 227 -8.52 -6.43 0.33
N VAL A 228 -8.24 -5.28 0.96
CA VAL A 228 -6.88 -4.72 1.08
C VAL A 228 -5.93 -5.73 1.72
N GLN A 229 -6.35 -6.39 2.80
CA GLN A 229 -5.57 -7.42 3.50
C GLN A 229 -5.23 -8.59 2.57
N ALA A 230 -6.22 -9.12 1.84
CA ALA A 230 -6.02 -10.23 0.92
C ALA A 230 -5.03 -9.86 -0.19
N LYS A 231 -5.11 -8.64 -0.73
CA LYS A 231 -4.18 -8.15 -1.77
C LYS A 231 -2.79 -7.90 -1.22
N ASN A 232 -2.68 -7.42 0.02
CA ASN A 232 -1.41 -7.29 0.72
C ASN A 232 -0.73 -8.66 0.87
N HIS A 233 -1.50 -9.71 1.21
CA HIS A 233 -1.01 -11.08 1.32
C HIS A 233 -0.55 -11.66 -0.04
N GLU A 234 -1.37 -11.52 -1.09
CA GLU A 234 -0.99 -11.95 -2.46
C GLU A 234 0.34 -11.30 -2.92
N ILE A 235 0.55 -10.03 -2.58
CA ILE A 235 1.80 -9.32 -2.92
C ILE A 235 2.97 -9.86 -2.10
N LEU A 236 2.78 -10.13 -0.80
CA LEU A 236 3.81 -10.70 0.06
C LEU A 236 4.28 -12.08 -0.43
N GLU A 237 3.36 -12.95 -0.84
CA GLU A 237 3.70 -14.26 -1.41
C GLU A 237 4.56 -14.12 -2.68
N LEU A 238 4.17 -13.23 -3.59
CA LEU A 238 4.93 -12.97 -4.81
C LEU A 238 6.32 -12.37 -4.52
N LEU A 239 6.42 -11.47 -3.54
CA LEU A 239 7.70 -10.92 -3.11
C LEU A 239 8.60 -12.03 -2.53
N ASP A 240 8.04 -12.95 -1.74
CA ASP A 240 8.77 -14.09 -1.19
C ASP A 240 9.27 -15.06 -2.27
N GLU A 241 8.48 -15.28 -3.33
CA GLU A 241 8.90 -16.06 -4.48
C GLU A 241 10.04 -15.39 -5.25
N GLU A 242 9.94 -14.08 -5.56
CA GLU A 242 10.96 -13.37 -6.33
C GLU A 242 12.27 -13.18 -5.56
N ILE A 243 12.21 -12.99 -4.24
CA ILE A 243 13.42 -12.86 -3.40
C ILE A 243 14.17 -14.20 -3.27
N ARG A 244 13.46 -15.34 -3.33
CA ARG A 244 14.07 -16.69 -3.23
C ARG A 244 14.77 -17.17 -4.50
N LYS A 245 14.65 -16.46 -5.63
CA LYS A 245 15.29 -16.84 -6.91
C LYS A 245 16.79 -16.50 -6.99
N GLU A 246 17.37 -16.00 -5.89
CA GLU A 246 18.82 -15.84 -5.68
C GLU A 246 19.52 -17.22 -5.55
#